data_AF-A0A929ZK52-F1
#
_entry.id   AF-A0A929ZK52-F1
#
_cell.length_a   1.000
_cell.length_b   1.000
_cell.length_c   1.000
_cell.angle_alpha   90.00
_cell.angle_beta   90.00
_cell.angle_gamma   90.00
#
_symmetry.space_group_name_H-M   'P 1'
#
loop_
_entity.id
_entity.type
_entity.pdbx_description
1 polymer ?
#
loop_
_entity_poly.entity_id
_entity_poly.type
_entity_poly.pdbx_seq_one_letter_code
_entity_poly.pdbx_strand_id
1 'polypeptide(L)' 'MEKILFGIKQSGEDIYLYTLENKNFKVQVTDYGATLVSFIDKESGKDIVQGYTTAEQYQKETTF' A
#
# COMPACT_ATOMS: atom_id res chain seq x y z
N MET A 1 12.50 3.60 6.57
CA MET A 1 11.16 2.99 6.49
C MET A 1 10.21 3.92 7.21
N GLU A 2 9.10 4.26 6.59
CA GLU A 2 8.04 5.09 7.16
C GLU A 2 6.80 4.23 7.40
N LYS A 3 6.08 4.48 8.50
CA LYS A 3 4.83 3.79 8.86
C LYS A 3 3.76 4.85 9.14
N ILE A 4 2.62 4.75 8.47
CA ILE A 4 1.46 5.64 8.68
C ILE A 4 0.18 4.83 8.89
N LEU A 5 -0.77 5.40 9.63
CA LEU A 5 -2.13 4.87 9.69
C LEU A 5 -2.78 5.01 8.30
N PHE A 6 -3.21 3.90 7.72
CA PHE A 6 -3.80 3.85 6.38
C PHE A 6 -5.33 3.77 6.43
N GLY A 7 -5.87 3.25 7.52
CA GLY A 7 -7.30 3.20 7.80
C GLY A 7 -7.60 2.28 8.98
N ILE A 8 -8.88 1.96 9.17
CA ILE A 8 -9.36 1.07 10.23
C ILE A 8 -10.17 -0.04 9.56
N LYS A 9 -9.96 -1.29 9.99
CA LYS A 9 -10.76 -2.44 9.56
C LYS A 9 -12.21 -2.27 10.00
N GLN A 10 -13.14 -2.92 9.32
CA GLN A 10 -14.53 -3.05 9.80
C GLN A 10 -14.62 -3.69 11.20
N SER A 11 -13.63 -4.50 11.59
CA SER A 11 -13.52 -5.07 12.95
C SER A 11 -13.03 -4.08 14.02
N GLY A 12 -12.62 -2.86 13.64
CA GLY A 12 -12.12 -1.82 14.54
C GLY A 12 -10.60 -1.81 14.74
N GLU A 13 -9.85 -2.70 14.09
CA GLU A 13 -8.39 -2.74 14.16
C GLU A 13 -7.73 -1.78 13.17
N ASP A 14 -6.63 -1.15 13.57
CA ASP A 14 -5.84 -0.31 12.66
C ASP A 14 -5.28 -1.10 11.47
N ILE A 15 -5.19 -0.42 10.33
CA ILE A 15 -4.47 -0.84 9.13
C ILE A 15 -3.35 0.16 8.89
N TYR A 16 -2.14 -0.33 8.70
CA TYR A 16 -0.97 0.52 8.47
C TYR A 16 -0.43 0.37 7.05
N LEU A 17 0.19 1.45 6.56
CA LEU A 17 0.94 1.48 5.31
C LEU A 17 2.42 1.73 5.63
N TYR A 18 3.26 0.97 4.97
CA TYR A 18 4.71 0.97 5.13
C TYR A 18 5.35 1.42 3.83
N THR A 19 6.16 2.47 3.88
CA THR A 19 6.95 2.94 2.73
C THR A 19 8.40 2.49 2.88
N LEU A 20 8.87 1.73 1.90
CA LEU A 20 10.26 1.32 1.73
C LEU A 20 10.82 2.01 0.50
N GLU A 21 12.02 2.58 0.62
CA GLU A 21 12.64 3.31 -0.47
C GLU A 21 14.13 3.00 -0.52
N ASN A 22 14.63 2.73 -1.72
CA ASN A 22 16.05 2.58 -2.00
C ASN A 22 16.43 3.41 -3.25
N LYS A 23 17.64 3.19 -3.79
CA LYS A 23 18.11 3.91 -4.98
C LYS A 23 17.24 3.67 -6.22
N ASN A 24 16.67 2.47 -6.36
CA ASN A 24 16.01 2.02 -7.58
C ASN A 24 14.48 2.08 -7.48
N PHE A 25 13.92 1.86 -6.29
CA PHE A 25 12.49 1.67 -6.09
C PHE A 25 11.96 2.42 -4.87
N LYS A 26 10.68 2.80 -4.94
CA LYS A 26 9.86 3.19 -3.80
C LYS A 26 8.62 2.31 -3.76
N VAL A 27 8.41 1.61 -2.67
CA VAL A 27 7.37 0.60 -2.52
C VAL A 27 6.52 0.93 -1.31
N GLN A 28 5.21 0.76 -1.45
CA GLN A 28 4.26 0.86 -0.34
C GLN A 28 3.55 -0.47 -0.14
N VAL A 29 3.56 -0.97 1.09
CA VAL A 29 2.91 -2.24 1.47
C VAL A 29 1.99 -1.97 2.64
N THR A 30 0.77 -2.49 2.62
CA THR A 30 -0.13 -2.45 3.78
C THR A 30 -0.10 -3.78 4.53
N ASP A 31 -0.28 -3.74 5.86
CA ASP A 31 -0.45 -4.94 6.67
C ASP A 31 -1.83 -5.60 6.50
N TYR A 32 -2.77 -4.95 5.80
CA TYR A 32 -4.00 -5.59 5.38
C TYR A 32 -3.73 -6.56 4.21
N GLY A 33 -3.75 -7.86 4.52
CA GLY A 33 -3.51 -8.92 3.54
C GLY A 33 -2.08 -8.95 2.98
N ALA A 34 -1.13 -8.23 3.60
CA ALA A 34 0.23 -8.02 3.07
C ALA A 34 0.24 -7.47 1.63
N THR A 35 -0.70 -6.56 1.33
CA THR A 35 -0.97 -6.10 -0.05
C THR A 35 0.06 -5.06 -0.49
N LEU A 36 0.56 -5.23 -1.71
CA LEU A 36 1.40 -4.23 -2.38
C LEU A 36 0.52 -3.11 -2.93
N VAL A 37 0.66 -1.90 -2.37
CA VAL A 37 -0.19 -0.74 -2.69
C VAL A 37 0.38 0.08 -3.83
N SER A 38 1.71 0.21 -3.89
CA SER A 38 2.42 0.98 -4.92
C SER A 38 3.82 0.42 -5.12
N PHE A 39 4.28 0.39 -6.37
CA PHE A 39 5.64 0.07 -6.74
C PHE A 39 6.09 1.09 -7.77
N ILE A 40 6.82 2.11 -7.33
CA ILE A 40 7.40 3.11 -8.21
C ILE A 40 8.80 2.64 -8.63
N ASP A 41 8.96 2.37 -9.91
CA ASP A 41 10.26 2.26 -10.55
C ASP A 41 10.84 3.65 -10.76
N LYS A 42 11.98 3.95 -10.12
CA LYS A 42 12.58 5.30 -10.18
C LYS A 42 13.27 5.59 -11.51
N GLU A 43 13.60 4.56 -12.30
CA GLU A 43 14.15 4.76 -13.64
C GLU A 43 13.07 5.31 -14.58
N SER A 44 11.89 4.67 -14.62
CA SER A 44 10.77 5.13 -15.44
C SER A 44 9.91 6.23 -14.79
N GLY A 45 9.96 6.36 -13.47
CA GLY A 45 9.09 7.23 -12.67
C GLY A 45 7.63 6.74 -12.57
N LYS A 46 7.34 5.51 -13.02
CA LYS A 46 5.97 4.98 -13.08
C LYS A 46 5.69 4.05 -11.90
N ASP A 47 4.45 4.11 -11.42
CA ASP A 47 3.91 3.03 -10.61
C ASP A 47 3.55 1.85 -11.54
N ILE A 48 4.15 0.68 -11.29
CA ILE A 48 4.02 -0.50 -12.14
C ILE A 48 2.96 -1.49 -11.65
N VAL A 49 2.28 -1.18 -10.55
CA VAL A 49 1.15 -1.98 -10.04
C VAL A 49 -0.12 -1.16 -9.98
N GLN A 50 -1.26 -1.85 -10.07
CA GLN A 50 -2.54 -1.23 -9.75
C GLN A 50 -2.77 -1.36 -8.25
N GLY A 51 -3.28 -0.30 -7.66
CA GLY A 51 -3.60 -0.26 -6.25
C GLY A 51 -4.62 0.83 -5.96
N TYR A 52 -5.19 0.76 -4.77
CA TYR A 52 -6.08 1.79 -4.24
C TYR A 52 -5.35 2.74 -3.31
N THR A 53 -5.88 3.96 -3.19
CA THR A 53 -5.31 5.01 -2.34
C THR A 53 -5.79 4.96 -0.90
N THR A 54 -6.78 4.10 -0.58
CA THR A 54 -7.36 4.00 0.78
C THR A 54 -7.56 2.56 1.22
N ALA A 55 -7.43 2.30 2.52
CA ALA A 55 -7.69 0.99 3.10
C ALA A 55 -9.14 0.51 2.92
N GLU A 56 -10.09 1.44 2.81
CA GLU A 56 -11.51 1.10 2.64
C GLU A 56 -11.81 0.49 1.27
N GLN A 57 -11.11 0.92 0.22
CA GLN A 57 -11.25 0.30 -1.11
C GLN A 57 -10.75 -1.15 -1.11
N TYR A 58 -9.61 -1.41 -0.48
CA TYR A 58 -9.11 -2.79 -0.31
C TYR A 58 -10.06 -3.67 0.52
N GLN A 59 -10.83 -3.10 1.45
CA GLN A 59 -11.81 -3.85 2.24
C GLN A 59 -13.14 -4.11 1.51
N LYS A 60 -13.49 -3.27 0.52
CA LYS A 60 -14.74 -3.39 -0.25
C LYS A 60 -14.61 -4.32 -1.44
N GLU A 61 -13.41 -4.39 -2.01
CA GLU A 61 -13.15 -5.17 -3.21
C GLU A 61 -12.83 -6.62 -2.87
N THR A 62 -13.30 -7.53 -3.73
CA THR A 62 -13.15 -8.99 -3.54
C THR A 62 -12.13 -9.61 -4.50
N THR A 63 -11.53 -8.79 -5.36
CA THR A 63 -10.54 -9.20 -6.37
C THR A 63 -9.20 -8.58 -6.02
N PHE A 64 -8.15 -9.41 -6.01
CA PHE A 64 -6.77 -9.05 -5.67
C PHE A 64 -5.89 -8.99 -6.91
#